data_AF-A0A2Z3QZE9-F1
#
_entry.id   AF-A0A2Z3QZE9-F1
#
_cell.length_a   1.000
_cell.length_b   1.000
_cell.length_c   1.000
_cell.angle_alpha   90.00
_cell.angle_beta   90.00
_cell.angle_gamma   90.00
#
_symmetry.space_group_name_H-M   'P 1'
#
loop_
_entity.id
_entity.type
_entity.pdbx_description
1 polymer ?
#
loop_
_entity_poly.entity_id
_entity_poly.type
_entity_poly.pdbx_seq_one_letter_code
_entity_poly.pdbx_strand_id
1 'polypeptide(L)' 'MCAVAERFTHLCRKDTQYLGDTQGRGKLDTLHRHDQPIKSIWIYPLTRDFRQQLCKD' A
#
# COMPACT_ATOMS: atom_id res chain seq x y z
N MET A 1 0.96 -0.05 -17.61
CA MET A 1 2.04 -0.92 -17.10
C MET A 1 2.23 -0.60 -15.62
N CYS A 2 2.00 -1.55 -14.72
CA CYS A 2 2.24 -1.38 -13.27
C CYS A 2 3.74 -1.16 -13.04
N ALA A 3 4.16 0.06 -12.67
CA ALA A 3 5.52 0.32 -12.21
C ALA A 3 5.65 -0.06 -10.73
N VAL A 4 5.57 -1.35 -10.44
CA VAL A 4 5.76 -1.90 -9.10
C VAL A 4 7.16 -2.50 -9.04
N ALA A 5 7.87 -2.37 -7.90
CA ALA A 5 9.12 -3.09 -7.65
C ALA A 5 8.92 -4.60 -7.93
N GLU A 6 9.86 -5.23 -8.65
CA GLU A 6 9.77 -6.61 -9.17
C GLU A 6 9.21 -7.63 -8.16
N ARG A 7 9.59 -7.50 -6.88
CA ARG A 7 9.15 -8.37 -5.78
C ARG A 7 7.66 -8.32 -5.45
N PHE A 8 6.91 -7.32 -5.92
CA PHE A 8 5.50 -7.11 -5.62
C PHE A 8 4.61 -7.16 -6.87
N THR A 9 5.12 -7.66 -7.98
CA THR A 9 4.36 -7.82 -9.24
C THR A 9 3.08 -8.64 -9.04
N HIS A 10 3.08 -9.60 -8.11
CA HIS A 10 1.92 -10.41 -7.75
C HIS A 10 0.77 -9.64 -7.06
N LEU A 11 1.03 -8.42 -6.56
CA LEU A 11 0.01 -7.51 -6.01
C LEU A 11 -0.65 -6.61 -7.07
N CYS A 12 -0.16 -6.61 -8.31
CA CYS A 12 -0.80 -5.92 -9.43
C CYS A 12 -2.05 -6.72 -9.86
N ARG A 13 -3.04 -6.77 -8.97
CA ARG A 13 -4.42 -7.14 -9.29
C ARG A 13 -5.06 -5.97 -10.04
N LYS A 14 -6.03 -6.31 -10.89
CA LYS A 14 -6.69 -5.38 -11.82
C LYS A 14 -7.24 -4.10 -11.14
N ASP A 15 -7.64 -4.21 -9.87
CA ASP A 15 -8.30 -3.13 -9.14
C ASP A 15 -7.41 -2.49 -8.06
N THR A 16 -6.11 -2.76 -8.06
CA THR A 16 -5.16 -2.10 -7.13
C THR A 16 -4.80 -0.70 -7.64
N GLN A 17 -4.89 0.31 -6.77
CA GLN A 17 -4.53 1.70 -7.08
C GLN A 17 -3.28 2.15 -6.30
N TYR A 18 -2.36 2.83 -6.98
CA TYR A 18 -1.23 3.52 -6.34
C TYR A 18 -1.69 4.85 -5.75
N LEU A 19 -1.37 5.09 -4.48
CA LEU A 19 -1.76 6.32 -3.78
C LEU A 19 -0.60 7.30 -3.59
N GLY A 20 0.64 6.83 -3.70
CA GLY A 20 1.84 7.63 -3.42
C GLY A 20 2.82 6.88 -2.51
N ASP A 21 3.92 7.53 -2.17
CA ASP A 21 4.91 7.00 -1.25
C ASP A 21 4.78 7.64 0.14
N THR A 22 5.14 6.91 1.19
CA THR A 22 5.25 7.46 2.54
C THR A 22 6.37 8.48 2.61
N GLN A 23 6.29 9.41 3.55
CA GLN A 23 7.31 10.45 3.70
C GLN A 23 8.51 10.00 4.55
N GLY A 24 8.60 8.72 4.92
CA GLY A 24 9.71 8.25 5.78
C GLY A 24 9.59 8.77 7.21
N ARG A 25 8.35 9.02 7.67
CA ARG A 25 8.06 9.55 8.99
C ARG A 25 7.41 8.49 9.88
N GLY A 26 7.93 8.34 11.10
CA GLY A 26 7.27 7.59 12.16
C GLY A 26 6.32 8.47 13.00
N LYS A 27 5.37 7.85 13.70
CA LYS A 27 4.40 8.55 14.58
C LYS A 27 5.05 9.49 15.61
N LEU A 28 6.25 9.17 16.07
CA LEU A 28 6.98 9.91 17.11
C LEU A 28 8.04 10.88 16.56
N ASP A 29 8.08 11.11 15.23
CA ASP A 29 9.01 12.07 14.64
C ASP A 29 8.51 13.52 14.84
N THR A 30 8.85 14.07 16.00
CA THR A 30 8.56 15.46 16.37
C THR A 30 9.53 16.45 15.73
N LEU A 31 10.74 16.00 15.40
CA LEU A 31 11.82 16.83 14.84
C LEU A 31 11.80 16.90 13.30
N HIS A 32 10.83 16.25 12.66
CA HIS A 32 10.67 16.26 11.20
C HIS A 32 11.93 15.72 10.49
N ARG A 33 12.51 14.63 11.01
CA ARG A 33 13.77 14.09 10.51
C ARG A 33 13.61 13.19 9.29
N HIS A 34 12.42 12.62 9.06
CA HIS A 34 12.16 11.75 7.92
C HIS A 34 13.15 10.56 7.79
N ASP A 35 13.57 10.00 8.92
CA ASP A 35 14.62 8.97 9.01
C ASP A 35 14.12 7.53 8.86
N GLN A 36 12.82 7.34 8.61
CA GLN A 36 12.22 6.03 8.41
C GLN A 36 12.20 5.63 6.93
N PRO A 37 12.15 4.34 6.61
CA PRO A 37 12.07 3.89 5.22
C PRO A 37 10.85 4.45 4.46
N ILE A 38 11.10 4.89 3.24
CA ILE A 38 10.07 5.24 2.26
C ILE A 38 9.41 3.95 1.74
N LYS A 39 8.08 3.92 1.74
CA LYS A 39 7.26 2.79 1.29
C LYS A 39 6.22 3.27 0.29
N SER A 40 6.02 2.54 -0.80
CA SER A 40 4.91 2.81 -1.71
C SER A 40 3.59 2.30 -1.14
N ILE A 41 2.56 3.14 -1.20
CA ILE A 41 1.20 2.85 -0.72
C ILE A 41 0.35 2.40 -1.90
N TRP A 42 -0.18 1.19 -1.79
CA TRP A 42 -1.11 0.59 -2.74
C TRP A 42 -2.40 0.24 -2.00
N ILE A 43 -3.53 0.56 -2.60
CA ILE A 43 -4.85 0.27 -2.04
C ILE A 43 -5.61 -0.70 -2.94
N TYR A 44 -6.32 -1.63 -2.31
CA TYR A 44 -7.33 -2.45 -2.95
C TYR A 44 -8.69 -2.01 -2.41
N PRO A 45 -9.57 -1.41 -3.23
CA PRO A 45 -10.84 -0.90 -2.76
C PRO A 45 -11.72 -2.05 -2.29
N LEU A 46 -12.32 -1.89 -1.10
CA LEU A 46 -13.27 -2.87 -0.58
C LEU A 46 -14.55 -2.82 -1.43
N THR A 47 -14.90 -3.95 -2.03
CA THR A 47 -16.18 -4.14 -2.70
C THR A 47 -17.28 -4.38 -1.67
N ARG A 48 -18.55 -4.25 -2.07
CA ARG A 48 -19.70 -4.41 -1.16
C ARG A 48 -19.73 -5.76 -0.43
N ASP A 49 -19.17 -6.79 -1.05
CA ASP A 49 -19.04 -8.15 -0.57
C ASP A 49 -17.69 -8.45 0.12
N PHE A 50 -16.90 -7.43 0.50
CA PHE A 50 -15.55 -7.62 1.03
C PHE A 50 -15.47 -8.63 2.19
N ARG A 51 -16.47 -8.68 3.09
CA ARG A 51 -16.52 -9.65 4.18
C ARG A 51 -16.54 -11.09 3.66
N GLN A 52 -17.29 -11.34 2.60
CA GLN A 52 -17.36 -12.66 1.96
C GLN A 52 -16.04 -13.00 1.26
N GLN A 53 -15.33 -12.00 0.72
CA GLN A 53 -14.04 -12.24 0.07
C GLN A 53 -12.90 -12.49 1.07
N LEU A 54 -12.89 -11.78 2.20
CA LEU A 54 -11.84 -11.86 3.22
C LEU A 54 -12.03 -12.99 4.23
N CYS A 55 -13.27 -13.45 4.44
CA CYS A 55 -13.59 -14.52 5.39
C CYS A 55 -13.90 -15.86 4.71
N LYS A 56 -13.47 -16.06 3.46
CA LYS A 56 -13.50 -17.38 2.81
C LYS A 56 -12.39 -18.24 3.40
N ASP A 57 -12.76 -19.43 3.87
CA ASP A 57 -11.84 -20.49 4.30
C ASP A 57 -11.01 -21.03 3.12
#